data_AF-A0A4U8SH57-F1
#
_entry.id   AF-A0A4U8SH57-F1
#
_cell.length_a   1.000
_cell.length_b   1.000
_cell.length_c   1.000
_cell.angle_alpha   90.00
_cell.angle_beta   90.00
_cell.angle_gamma   90.00
#
_symmetry.space_group_name_H-M   'P 1'
#
loop_
_entity.id
_entity.type
_entity.pdbx_description
1 polymer ?
#
loop_
_entity_poly.entity_id
_entity_poly.type
_entity_poly.pdbx_seq_one_letter_code
_entity_poly.pdbx_strand_id
1 'polypeptide(L)'
;METLESFGLVGLFLVCFVASSLYPLGSEAFVLGFVAFGYSEVVVWCVATLGNTLGSLTTYGIGYLGETRILQRYFKNANAKIHRYKNGIQKYGFLFAFLSFLPIVGDGFALALGVYRYSLFKMALWVAFGKGLRYLALLGAFSWWQTL
;
A
#
# COMPACT_ATOMS: atom_id res chain seq x y z
N MET A 1 -7.32 -0.81 -22.60
CA MET A 1 -6.44 0.36 -22.37
C MET A 1 -7.16 1.66 -22.66
N GLU A 2 -8.02 1.73 -23.70
CA GLU A 2 -8.87 2.89 -24.01
C GLU A 2 -9.77 3.38 -22.84
N THR A 3 -10.25 2.47 -21.98
CA THR A 3 -11.07 2.85 -20.82
C THR A 3 -10.27 3.52 -19.70
N LEU A 4 -8.97 3.28 -19.56
CA LEU A 4 -8.17 3.91 -18.49
C LEU A 4 -7.67 5.31 -18.89
N GLU A 5 -7.39 5.52 -20.18
CA GLU A 5 -7.05 6.84 -20.72
C GLU A 5 -8.22 7.81 -20.60
N SER A 6 -9.46 7.35 -20.80
CA SER A 6 -10.66 8.20 -20.64
C SER A 6 -10.92 8.60 -19.18
N PHE A 7 -10.53 7.78 -18.21
CA PHE A 7 -10.54 8.16 -16.78
C PHE A 7 -9.29 8.94 -16.34
N GLY A 8 -8.24 8.99 -17.17
CA GLY A 8 -6.99 9.69 -16.88
C GLY A 8 -6.43 9.39 -15.49
N LEU A 9 -6.03 10.43 -14.76
CA LEU A 9 -5.45 10.31 -13.41
C LEU A 9 -6.40 9.64 -12.40
N VAL A 10 -7.72 9.73 -12.59
CA VAL A 10 -8.69 9.03 -11.74
C VAL A 10 -8.58 7.51 -11.94
N GLY A 11 -8.38 7.06 -13.18
CA GLY A 11 -8.15 5.65 -13.49
C GLY A 11 -6.88 5.13 -12.81
N LEU A 12 -5.79 5.88 -12.88
CA LEU A 12 -4.53 5.57 -12.19
C LEU A 12 -4.74 5.47 -10.67
N PHE A 13 -5.42 6.45 -10.07
CA PHE A 13 -5.73 6.44 -8.64
C PHE A 13 -6.49 5.16 -8.24
N LEU A 14 -7.56 4.84 -8.96
CA LEU A 14 -8.41 3.69 -8.67
C LEU A 14 -7.66 2.37 -8.80
N VAL A 15 -6.83 2.23 -9.85
CA VAL A 15 -6.01 1.02 -10.02
C VAL A 15 -5.00 0.89 -8.89
N CYS A 16 -4.27 1.95 -8.55
CA CYS A 16 -3.32 1.94 -7.43
C CYS A 16 -4.02 1.66 -6.08
N PHE A 17 -5.23 2.17 -5.88
CA PHE A 17 -6.05 1.92 -4.70
C PHE A 17 -6.48 0.44 -4.58
N VAL A 18 -7.03 -0.12 -5.66
CA VAL A 18 -7.47 -1.53 -5.69
C VAL A 18 -6.28 -2.48 -5.57
N ALA A 19 -5.19 -2.18 -6.26
CA ALA A 19 -3.94 -2.95 -6.24
C ALA A 19 -3.33 -3.09 -4.85
N SER A 20 -3.67 -2.20 -3.93
CA SER A 20 -3.16 -2.23 -2.57
C SER A 20 -4.17 -2.63 -1.51
N SER A 21 -5.43 -2.80 -1.88
CA SER A 21 -6.46 -3.13 -0.91
C SER A 21 -6.38 -4.61 -0.55
N LEU A 22 -6.45 -5.50 -1.53
CA LEU A 22 -6.39 -6.97 -1.31
C LEU A 22 -6.00 -7.78 -2.55
N TYR A 23 -5.87 -7.14 -3.72
CA TYR A 23 -5.60 -7.85 -4.97
C TYR A 23 -4.17 -7.58 -5.40
N PRO A 24 -3.32 -8.60 -5.63
CA PRO A 24 -1.97 -8.42 -6.14
C PRO A 24 -2.00 -8.00 -7.61
N LEU A 25 -2.45 -6.78 -7.88
CA LEU A 25 -2.31 -6.12 -9.18
C LEU A 25 -0.97 -5.40 -9.20
N GLY A 26 -0.20 -5.60 -10.27
CA GLY A 26 1.03 -4.85 -10.51
C GLY A 26 0.73 -3.39 -10.89
N SER A 27 0.56 -2.52 -9.89
CA SER A 27 0.36 -1.07 -10.10
C SER A 27 1.53 -0.39 -10.84
N GLU A 28 2.72 -0.99 -10.83
CA GLU A 28 3.93 -0.52 -11.50
C GLU A 28 3.74 -0.32 -13.00
N ALA A 29 3.11 -1.30 -13.67
CA ALA A 29 2.88 -1.25 -15.10
C ALA A 29 1.96 -0.07 -15.48
N PHE A 30 0.98 0.24 -14.64
CA PHE A 30 0.09 1.38 -14.84
C PHE A 30 0.80 2.70 -14.61
N VAL A 31 1.64 2.81 -13.58
CA VAL A 31 2.45 4.01 -13.32
C VAL A 31 3.37 4.32 -14.51
N LEU A 32 4.10 3.32 -15.01
CA LEU A 32 4.97 3.49 -16.18
C LEU A 32 4.18 3.79 -17.45
N GLY A 33 3.04 3.11 -17.65
CA GLY A 33 2.17 3.33 -18.81
C GLY A 33 1.66 4.77 -18.88
N PHE A 34 1.25 5.36 -17.75
CA PHE A 34 0.79 6.75 -17.73
C PHE A 34 1.89 7.75 -18.08
N VAL A 35 3.12 7.53 -17.61
CA VAL A 35 4.25 8.39 -18.03
C VAL A 35 4.57 8.18 -19.51
N ALA A 36 4.50 6.95 -20.02
CA ALA A 36 4.68 6.66 -21.44
C ALA A 36 3.61 7.32 -22.33
N PHE A 37 2.40 7.54 -21.81
CA PHE A 37 1.34 8.32 -22.47
C PHE A 37 1.52 9.84 -22.37
N GLY A 38 2.64 10.32 -21.80
CA GLY A 38 2.99 11.75 -21.76
C GLY A 38 2.47 12.50 -20.54
N TYR A 39 1.93 11.82 -19.52
CA TYR A 39 1.57 12.47 -18.26
C TYR A 39 2.82 12.88 -17.48
N SER A 40 2.72 13.99 -16.73
CA SER A 40 3.80 14.47 -15.86
C SER A 40 4.17 13.42 -14.80
N GLU A 41 5.45 13.05 -14.73
CA GLU A 41 5.98 12.10 -13.74
C GLU A 41 5.61 12.47 -12.31
N VAL A 42 5.70 13.76 -11.95
CA VAL A 42 5.38 14.26 -10.60
C VAL A 42 3.90 14.04 -10.27
N VAL A 43 3.02 14.30 -11.24
CA VAL A 43 1.56 14.14 -11.04
C VAL A 43 1.21 12.67 -10.93
N VAL A 44 1.74 11.83 -11.82
CA VAL A 44 1.57 10.36 -11.77
C VAL A 44 2.06 9.82 -10.43
N TRP A 45 3.23 10.25 -9.98
CA TRP A 45 3.80 9.85 -8.70
C TRP A 45 2.91 10.22 -7.51
N CYS A 46 2.44 11.47 -7.44
CA CYS A 46 1.53 11.94 -6.39
C CYS A 46 0.24 11.11 -6.36
N VAL A 47 -0.41 10.96 -7.51
CA VAL A 47 -1.71 10.28 -7.64
C VAL A 47 -1.58 8.79 -7.31
N ALA A 48 -0.57 8.12 -7.86
CA ALA A 48 -0.30 6.72 -7.59
C ALA A 48 0.01 6.48 -6.11
N THR A 49 0.85 7.32 -5.50
CA THR A 49 1.20 7.22 -4.08
C THR A 49 -0.02 7.42 -3.18
N LEU A 50 -0.88 8.39 -3.50
CA LEU A 50 -2.12 8.64 -2.76
C LEU A 50 -3.10 7.46 -2.86
N GLY A 51 -3.38 6.99 -4.07
CA GLY A 51 -4.28 5.85 -4.30
C GLY A 51 -3.78 4.61 -3.57
N ASN A 52 -2.49 4.29 -3.73
CA ASN A 52 -1.88 3.12 -3.12
C ASN A 52 -1.81 3.23 -1.58
N THR A 53 -1.59 4.42 -1.03
CA THR A 53 -1.64 4.65 0.43
C THR A 53 -3.05 4.42 0.97
N LEU A 54 -4.06 5.02 0.34
CA LEU A 54 -5.45 4.87 0.75
C LEU A 54 -5.92 3.41 0.65
N GLY A 55 -5.49 2.68 -0.38
CA GLY A 55 -5.76 1.24 -0.50
C GLY A 55 -5.22 0.45 0.69
N SER A 56 -3.96 0.66 1.08
CA SER A 56 -3.42 0.03 2.30
C SER A 56 -4.12 0.47 3.58
N LEU A 57 -4.62 1.70 3.66
CA LEU A 57 -5.41 2.14 4.81
C LEU A 57 -6.77 1.42 4.87
N THR A 58 -7.36 1.07 3.72
CA THR A 58 -8.53 0.20 3.66
C THR A 58 -8.20 -1.20 4.18
N THR A 59 -7.07 -1.80 3.78
CA THR A 59 -6.60 -3.10 4.30
C THR A 59 -6.35 -3.08 5.80
N TYR A 60 -5.72 -2.01 6.28
CA TYR A 60 -5.55 -1.74 7.71
C TYR A 60 -6.91 -1.67 8.41
N GLY A 61 -7.88 -0.98 7.83
CA GLY A 61 -9.25 -0.87 8.35
C GLY A 61 -9.92 -2.24 8.49
N ILE A 62 -9.76 -3.12 7.52
CA ILE A 62 -10.24 -4.52 7.59
C ILE A 62 -9.60 -5.25 8.78
N GLY A 63 -8.29 -5.12 8.96
CA GLY A 63 -7.59 -5.70 10.11
C GLY A 63 -8.04 -5.11 11.46
N TYR A 64 -8.31 -3.80 11.49
CA TYR A 64 -8.74 -3.06 12.68
C TYR A 64 -10.14 -3.43 13.15
N LEU A 65 -11.06 -3.57 12.19
CA LEU A 65 -12.45 -3.99 12.42
C LEU A 65 -12.58 -5.51 12.59
N GLY A 66 -11.54 -6.27 12.21
CA GLY A 66 -11.49 -7.71 12.32
C GLY A 66 -11.81 -8.18 13.74
N GLU A 67 -12.94 -8.88 13.87
CA GLU A 67 -13.40 -9.34 15.17
C GLU A 67 -12.46 -10.41 15.71
N THR A 68 -12.09 -10.27 16.98
CA THR A 68 -11.20 -11.23 17.66
C THR A 68 -11.74 -12.66 17.62
N ARG A 69 -13.07 -12.83 17.60
CA ARG A 69 -13.74 -14.13 17.47
C ARG A 69 -13.47 -14.79 16.12
N ILE A 70 -13.48 -14.02 15.03
CA ILE A 70 -13.15 -14.52 13.69
C ILE A 70 -11.68 -14.94 13.66
N LEU A 71 -10.78 -14.11 14.18
CA LEU A 71 -9.36 -14.46 14.31
C LEU A 71 -9.14 -15.74 15.12
N GLN A 72 -9.86 -15.94 16.22
CA GLN A 72 -9.77 -17.17 17.03
C GLN A 72 -10.26 -18.43 16.29
N ARG A 73 -11.24 -18.29 15.40
CA ARG A 73 -11.76 -19.40 14.60
C ARG A 73 -10.73 -19.95 13.62
N TYR A 74 -9.91 -19.08 13.05
CA TYR A 74 -8.85 -19.45 12.09
C TYR A 74 -7.48 -19.66 12.74
N PHE A 75 -7.20 -18.96 13.86
CA PHE A 75 -5.92 -19.02 14.57
C PHE A 75 -6.13 -19.27 16.07
N LYS A 76 -5.79 -20.50 16.51
CA LYS A 76 -5.72 -20.81 17.94
C LYS A 76 -4.78 -19.84 18.66
N ASN A 77 -5.20 -19.34 19.81
CA ASN A 77 -4.46 -18.39 20.66
C ASN A 77 -4.18 -17.01 20.03
N ALA A 78 -5.00 -16.56 19.07
CA ALA A 78 -4.86 -15.24 18.46
C ALA A 78 -4.73 -14.11 19.50
N ASN A 79 -5.54 -14.12 20.56
CA ASN A 79 -5.47 -13.13 21.63
C ASN A 79 -4.13 -13.10 22.36
N ALA A 80 -3.60 -14.28 22.71
CA ALA A 80 -2.33 -14.36 23.43
C ALA A 80 -1.18 -13.81 22.57
N LYS A 81 -1.19 -14.10 21.26
CA LYS A 81 -0.23 -13.53 20.30
C LYS A 81 -0.41 -12.02 20.17
N ILE A 82 -1.64 -11.55 19.99
CA ILE A 82 -1.93 -10.11 19.87
C ILE A 82 -1.40 -9.38 21.11
N HIS A 83 -1.72 -9.85 22.32
CA HIS A 83 -1.22 -9.23 23.55
C HIS A 83 0.30 -9.29 23.68
N ARG A 84 0.92 -10.43 23.38
CA ARG A 84 2.38 -10.63 23.49
C ARG A 84 3.15 -9.66 22.60
N TYR A 85 2.70 -9.44 21.37
CA TYR A 85 3.42 -8.60 20.40
C TYR A 85 2.92 -7.15 20.34
N LYS A 86 1.81 -6.81 21.02
CA LYS A 86 1.21 -5.47 20.97
C LYS A 86 2.22 -4.36 21.25
N ASN A 87 2.95 -4.45 22.36
CA ASN A 87 3.90 -3.39 22.74
C ASN A 87 5.06 -3.26 21.73
N GLY A 88 5.52 -4.38 21.18
CA GLY A 88 6.53 -4.39 20.12
C GLY A 88 6.03 -3.72 18.84
N ILE A 89 4.81 -4.05 18.40
CA ILE A 89 4.19 -3.45 17.21
C ILE A 89 3.88 -1.96 17.43
N GLN A 90 3.48 -1.55 18.63
CA GLN A 90 3.27 -0.12 18.93
C GLN A 90 4.58 0.69 18.86
N LYS A 91 5.73 0.07 19.16
CA LYS A 91 7.04 0.72 19.07
C LYS A 91 7.65 0.65 17.66
N TYR A 92 7.61 -0.52 17.02
CA TYR A 92 8.31 -0.82 15.76
C TYR A 92 7.37 -0.98 14.55
N GLY A 93 6.07 -0.73 14.71
CA GLY A 93 5.06 -0.83 13.66
C GLY A 93 5.35 0.02 12.43
N PHE A 94 6.13 1.09 12.59
CA PHE A 94 6.59 1.93 11.50
C PHE A 94 7.44 1.18 10.47
N LEU A 95 8.23 0.16 10.87
CA LEU A 95 8.99 -0.65 9.92
C LEU A 95 8.04 -1.44 9.02
N PHE A 96 7.01 -2.05 9.58
CA PHE A 96 6.02 -2.81 8.83
C PHE A 96 5.16 -1.91 7.93
N ALA A 97 4.83 -0.70 8.41
CA ALA A 97 4.13 0.31 7.63
C ALA A 97 4.99 0.77 6.44
N PHE A 98 6.26 1.04 6.68
CA PHE A 98 7.21 1.39 5.62
C PHE A 98 7.39 0.24 4.63
N LEU A 99 7.66 -0.98 5.10
CA LEU A 99 7.86 -2.17 4.27
C LEU A 99 6.59 -2.67 3.57
N SER A 100 5.44 -2.02 3.76
CA SER A 100 4.21 -2.37 3.07
C SER A 100 4.26 -2.12 1.55
N PHE A 101 5.32 -1.47 1.05
CA PHE A 101 5.55 -1.32 -0.40
C PHE A 101 6.05 -2.62 -1.07
N LEU A 102 6.50 -3.62 -0.29
CA LEU A 102 7.03 -4.87 -0.82
C LEU A 102 5.95 -5.66 -1.56
N PRO A 103 6.25 -6.21 -2.74
CA PRO A 103 5.31 -7.04 -3.48
C PRO A 103 4.93 -8.28 -2.64
N ILE A 104 3.70 -8.76 -2.81
CA ILE A 104 3.14 -9.99 -2.20
C ILE A 104 2.89 -9.88 -0.68
N VAL A 105 3.84 -9.35 0.08
CA VAL A 105 3.80 -9.36 1.56
C VAL A 105 3.20 -8.06 2.13
N GLY A 106 3.25 -6.96 1.36
CA GLY A 106 2.93 -5.62 1.84
C GLY A 106 1.54 -5.47 2.46
N ASP A 107 0.51 -6.02 1.82
CA ASP A 107 -0.88 -5.95 2.31
C ASP A 107 -1.06 -6.75 3.61
N GLY A 108 -0.29 -7.82 3.78
CA GLY A 108 -0.24 -8.59 5.02
C GLY A 108 0.27 -7.75 6.19
N PHE A 109 1.25 -6.87 5.96
CA PHE A 109 1.71 -5.93 6.99
C PHE A 109 0.64 -4.89 7.34
N ALA A 110 -0.05 -4.33 6.34
CA ALA A 110 -1.12 -3.37 6.58
C ALA A 110 -2.26 -3.99 7.39
N LEU A 111 -2.70 -5.20 7.01
CA LEU A 111 -3.72 -5.96 7.73
C LEU A 111 -3.29 -6.27 9.17
N ALA A 112 -2.06 -6.75 9.35
CA ALA A 112 -1.52 -7.06 10.68
C ALA A 112 -1.50 -5.80 11.57
N LEU A 113 -1.01 -4.66 11.06
CA LEU A 113 -1.00 -3.40 11.80
C LEU A 113 -2.41 -2.96 12.22
N GLY A 114 -3.42 -3.25 11.39
CA GLY A 114 -4.83 -3.11 11.72
C GLY A 114 -5.22 -3.95 12.94
N VAL A 115 -4.91 -5.25 12.90
CA VAL A 115 -5.21 -6.20 14.00
C VAL A 115 -4.57 -5.75 15.32
N TYR A 116 -3.33 -5.23 15.27
CA TYR A 116 -2.63 -4.70 16.44
C TYR A 116 -3.05 -3.27 16.84
N ARG A 117 -3.96 -2.65 16.08
CA ARG A 117 -4.46 -1.27 16.27
C ARG A 117 -3.32 -0.26 16.37
N TYR A 118 -2.37 -0.35 15.45
CA TYR A 118 -1.28 0.63 15.35
C TYR A 118 -1.83 2.03 15.03
N SER A 119 -1.12 3.09 15.41
CA SER A 119 -1.60 4.46 15.16
C SER A 119 -1.84 4.72 13.67
N LEU A 120 -3.08 5.07 13.29
CA LEU A 120 -3.48 5.32 11.91
C LEU A 120 -2.64 6.41 11.25
N PHE A 121 -2.33 7.49 11.98
CA PHE A 121 -1.50 8.58 11.47
C PHE A 121 -0.07 8.12 11.14
N LYS A 122 0.55 7.36 12.06
CA LYS A 122 1.89 6.80 11.83
C LYS A 122 1.87 5.82 10.65
N MET A 123 0.85 4.96 10.58
CA MET A 123 0.65 4.04 9.48
C MET A 123 0.59 4.79 8.14
N ALA A 124 -0.32 5.76 8.01
CA ALA A 124 -0.49 6.53 6.79
C ALA A 124 0.80 7.22 6.34
N LEU A 125 1.52 7.85 7.28
CA LEU A 125 2.78 8.55 7.00
C LEU A 125 3.86 7.59 6.46
N TRP A 126 4.09 6.48 7.15
CA TRP A 126 5.15 5.54 6.78
C TRP A 126 4.83 4.73 5.51
N VAL A 127 3.55 4.40 5.30
CA VAL A 127 3.09 3.77 4.05
C VAL A 127 3.26 4.72 2.87
N ALA A 128 2.81 5.98 3.01
CA ALA A 128 2.98 6.99 1.97
C ALA A 128 4.46 7.17 1.61
N PHE A 129 5.33 7.21 2.62
CA PHE A 129 6.76 7.33 2.41
C PHE A 129 7.36 6.11 1.69
N GLY A 130 7.06 4.89 2.15
CA GLY A 130 7.56 3.66 1.52
C GLY A 130 7.10 3.48 0.08
N LYS A 131 5.81 3.73 -0.20
CA LYS A 131 5.22 3.61 -1.54
C LYS A 131 5.66 4.73 -2.47
N GLY A 132 5.73 5.94 -1.94
CA GLY A 132 6.30 7.09 -2.66
C GLY A 132 7.73 6.78 -3.09
N LEU A 133 8.58 6.28 -2.19
CA LEU A 133 9.95 5.90 -2.52
C LEU A 133 10.02 4.82 -3.59
N ARG A 134 9.19 3.78 -3.51
CA ARG A 134 9.10 2.73 -4.52
C ARG A 134 8.77 3.29 -5.91
N TYR A 135 7.79 4.19 -6.01
CA TYR A 135 7.43 4.79 -7.28
C TYR A 135 8.47 5.78 -7.80
N LEU A 136 9.16 6.53 -6.92
CA LEU A 136 10.31 7.34 -7.32
C LEU A 136 11.43 6.48 -7.92
N ALA A 137 11.77 5.37 -7.27
CA ALA A 137 12.79 4.45 -7.77
C ALA A 137 12.40 3.85 -9.13
N LEU A 138 11.13 3.47 -9.28
CA LEU A 138 10.59 2.92 -10.53
C LEU A 138 10.63 3.95 -11.67
N LEU A 139 10.17 5.18 -11.41
CA LEU A 139 10.18 6.27 -12.39
C LEU A 139 11.61 6.68 -12.74
N GLY A 140 12.48 6.87 -11.76
CA GLY A 140 13.89 7.21 -12.00
C GLY A 140 14.62 6.13 -12.82
N ALA A 141 14.35 4.85 -12.57
CA ALA A 141 14.89 3.76 -13.37
C ALA A 141 14.36 3.79 -14.81
N PHE A 142 13.08 4.11 -15.01
CA PHE A 142 12.46 4.23 -16.32
C PHE A 142 12.99 5.42 -17.12
N SER A 143 13.11 6.59 -16.51
CA SER A 143 13.68 7.78 -17.16
C SER A 143 15.15 7.56 -17.50
N TRP A 144 15.93 6.89 -16.64
CA TRP A 144 17.31 6.49 -16.96
C TRP A 144 17.37 5.52 -18.15
N TRP A 145 16.48 4.52 -18.19
CA TRP A 145 16.41 3.57 -19.31
C TRP A 145 16.14 4.25 -20.66
N GLN A 146 15.29 5.29 -20.69
CA GLN A 146 15.01 6.03 -21.92
C GLN A 146 16.19 6.87 -22.43
N THR A 147 17.18 7.16 -21.58
CA THR A 147 18.37 7.93 -21.96
C THR A 147 19.50 7.09 -22.55
N LEU A 148 19.38 5.76 -22.50
CA LEU A 148 20.31 4.80 -23.10
C LEU A 148 19.97 4.58 -24.58
#